data_AF-A0A7C0VDS8-F1
#
_entry.id   AF-A0A7C0VDS8-F1
#
_cell.length_a   1.000
_cell.length_b   1.000
_cell.length_c   1.000
_cell.angle_alpha   90.00
_cell.angle_beta   90.00
_cell.angle_gamma   90.00
#
_symmetry.space_group_name_H-M   'P 1'
#
loop_
_entity.id
_entity.type
_entity.pdbx_description
1 polymer ?
#
loop_
_entity_poly.entity_id
_entity_poly.type
_entity_poly.pdbx_seq_one_letter_code
_entity_poly.pdbx_strand_id
1 'polypeptide(L)'
;MPKEGWALSFIRRPGENYCPGIEDFVRPRVEYQVCPECGGRLEYWSDEERGVCLDCGFEVAKENPTPSCLEYCEYADKCRGIILSKRRR
;
A
#
# COMPACT_ATOMS: atom_id res chain seq x y z
N MET A 1 44.71 -5.86 8.30
CA MET A 1 43.73 -6.87 7.84
C MET A 1 42.34 -6.23 7.85
N PRO A 2 41.76 -5.85 6.71
CA PRO A 2 40.43 -5.23 6.70
C PRO A 2 39.36 -6.32 6.74
N LYS A 3 38.45 -6.25 7.70
CA LYS A 3 37.25 -7.09 7.72
C LYS A 3 36.12 -6.36 7.01
N GLU A 4 35.83 -6.87 5.84
CA GLU A 4 34.62 -6.83 5.02
C GLU A 4 33.39 -6.19 5.68
N GLY A 5 32.81 -5.22 4.97
CA GLY A 5 31.53 -4.60 5.29
C GLY A 5 31.04 -3.80 4.08
N TRP A 6 30.45 -4.47 3.10
CA TRP A 6 29.65 -3.81 2.06
C TRP A 6 28.41 -3.18 2.69
N ALA A 7 28.58 -1.99 3.26
CA ALA A 7 27.46 -1.17 3.68
C ALA A 7 26.74 -0.64 2.44
N LEU A 8 25.47 -0.98 2.32
CA LEU A 8 24.53 -0.67 1.24
C LEU A 8 24.46 0.83 0.94
N SER A 9 25.40 1.35 0.14
CA SER A 9 25.48 2.73 -0.32
C SER A 9 24.35 3.15 -1.27
N PHE A 10 23.43 2.23 -1.57
CA PHE A 10 22.28 2.45 -2.47
C PHE A 10 20.97 2.75 -1.74
N ILE A 11 20.90 2.58 -0.41
CA ILE A 11 19.69 2.93 0.34
C ILE A 11 19.72 4.43 0.62
N ARG A 12 19.21 5.25 -0.32
CA ARG A 12 18.97 6.67 -0.06
C ARG A 12 17.89 6.79 1.00
N ARG A 13 18.26 7.34 2.15
CA ARG A 13 17.30 7.70 3.19
C ARG A 13 16.31 8.72 2.61
N PRO A 14 14.99 8.53 2.79
CA PRO A 14 14.03 9.52 2.32
C PRO A 14 14.31 10.90 2.91
N GLY A 15 14.00 11.95 2.14
CA GLY A 15 14.25 13.34 2.54
C GLY A 15 13.38 13.78 3.73
N GLU A 16 13.72 14.89 4.37
CA GLU A 16 13.09 15.40 5.59
C GLU A 16 11.57 15.62 5.50
N ASN A 17 11.03 15.81 4.29
CA ASN A 17 9.60 16.02 4.03
C ASN A 17 8.89 14.78 3.47
N TYR A 18 9.46 13.58 3.64
CA TYR A 18 8.88 12.34 3.14
C TYR A 18 7.91 11.71 4.16
N CYS A 19 6.68 11.46 3.73
CA CYS A 19 5.70 10.70 4.50
C CYS A 19 5.56 9.29 3.91
N PRO A 20 6.00 8.22 4.59
CA PRO A 20 5.81 6.85 4.11
C PRO A 20 4.33 6.43 4.14
N GLY A 21 3.57 6.91 5.13
CA GLY A 21 2.18 6.46 5.33
C GLY A 21 1.20 6.89 4.25
N ILE A 22 1.51 7.93 3.47
CA ILE A 22 0.62 8.39 2.40
C ILE A 22 0.81 7.59 1.10
N GLU A 23 1.90 6.84 0.96
CA GLU A 23 2.36 6.26 -0.31
C GLU A 23 1.29 5.39 -0.97
N ASP A 24 0.70 4.47 -0.22
CA ASP A 24 -0.31 3.54 -0.73
C ASP A 24 -1.58 4.25 -1.20
N PHE A 25 -1.91 5.44 -0.65
CA PHE A 25 -3.07 6.23 -1.07
C PHE A 25 -2.80 7.11 -2.30
N VAL A 26 -1.55 7.57 -2.48
CA VAL A 26 -1.19 8.44 -3.63
C VAL A 26 -0.70 7.66 -4.84
N ARG A 27 -0.19 6.45 -4.61
CA ARG A 27 0.31 5.50 -5.61
C ARG A 27 -0.09 4.07 -5.19
N PRO A 28 -1.37 3.72 -5.30
CA PRO A 28 -1.82 2.36 -5.02
C PRO A 28 -1.04 1.34 -5.85
N ARG A 29 -0.66 0.25 -5.20
CA ARG A 29 -0.05 -0.91 -5.85
C ARG A 29 -1.09 -2.02 -5.94
N VAL A 30 -1.04 -2.76 -7.04
CA VAL A 30 -1.86 -3.93 -7.27
C VAL A 30 -1.04 -5.19 -7.00
N GLU A 31 -1.64 -6.13 -6.29
CA GLU A 31 -1.09 -7.45 -6.03
C GLU A 31 -2.10 -8.51 -6.45
N TYR A 32 -1.61 -9.64 -6.97
CA TYR A 32 -2.45 -10.73 -7.44
C TYR A 32 -2.18 -12.01 -6.64
N GLN A 33 -3.26 -12.67 -6.25
CA GLN A 33 -3.23 -13.99 -5.61
C GLN A 33 -4.13 -14.96 -6.38
N VAL A 34 -4.02 -16.26 -6.07
CA VAL A 34 -4.91 -17.27 -6.64
C VAL A 34 -6.23 -17.24 -5.88
N CYS A 35 -7.35 -17.13 -6.60
CA CYS A 35 -8.67 -17.16 -6.00
C CYS A 35 -8.96 -18.55 -5.41
N PRO A 36 -9.34 -18.66 -4.12
CA PRO A 36 -9.64 -19.95 -3.51
C PRO A 36 -10.93 -20.60 -4.04
N GLU A 37 -11.85 -19.82 -4.62
CA GLU A 37 -13.13 -20.31 -5.12
C GLU A 37 -13.06 -20.85 -6.56
N CYS A 38 -12.35 -20.17 -7.47
CA CYS A 38 -12.35 -20.51 -8.90
C CYS A 38 -10.96 -20.75 -9.49
N GLY A 39 -9.87 -20.53 -8.73
CA GLY A 39 -8.50 -20.60 -9.23
C GLY A 39 -8.06 -19.44 -10.13
N GLY A 40 -8.92 -18.43 -10.32
CA GLY A 40 -8.63 -17.23 -11.11
C GLY A 40 -7.73 -16.20 -10.41
N ARG A 41 -7.69 -14.99 -10.95
CA ARG A 41 -6.88 -13.87 -10.44
C ARG A 41 -7.65 -13.08 -9.40
N LEU A 42 -7.20 -13.17 -8.16
CA LEU A 42 -7.69 -12.38 -7.05
C LEU A 42 -6.84 -11.11 -6.93
N GLU A 43 -7.44 -9.95 -7.21
CA GLU A 43 -6.78 -8.65 -7.20
C GLU A 43 -6.91 -7.98 -5.83
N TYR A 44 -5.80 -7.47 -5.31
CA TYR A 44 -5.76 -6.65 -4.08
C TYR A 44 -5.12 -5.29 -4.38
N TRP A 45 -5.82 -4.21 -4.05
CA TRP A 45 -5.27 -2.85 -4.06
C TRP A 45 -4.70 -2.50 -2.69
N SER A 46 -3.54 -1.87 -2.64
CA SER A 46 -2.86 -1.53 -1.38
C SER A 46 -3.71 -0.61 -0.48
N ASP A 47 -4.52 0.28 -1.06
CA ASP A 47 -5.39 1.24 -0.37
C ASP A 47 -6.81 0.72 -0.09
N GLU A 48 -7.09 -0.54 -0.41
CA GLU A 48 -8.38 -1.20 -0.14
C GLU A 48 -8.26 -2.29 0.94
N GLU A 49 -9.35 -2.57 1.64
CA GLU A 49 -9.39 -3.59 2.70
C GLU A 49 -9.74 -4.99 2.17
N ARG A 50 -10.23 -5.07 0.92
CA ARG A 50 -10.70 -6.29 0.28
C ARG A 50 -9.96 -6.52 -1.01
N GLY A 51 -9.89 -7.78 -1.42
CA GLY A 51 -9.53 -8.18 -2.77
C GLY A 51 -10.75 -8.71 -3.51
N VAL A 52 -10.73 -8.58 -4.83
CA VAL A 52 -11.82 -9.00 -5.73
C VAL A 52 -11.27 -9.90 -6.81
N CYS A 53 -11.90 -11.07 -7.01
CA CYS A 53 -11.52 -11.94 -8.11
C CYS A 53 -12.04 -11.39 -9.43
N LEU A 54 -11.13 -11.19 -10.39
CA LEU A 54 -11.45 -10.66 -11.72
C LEU A 54 -12.19 -11.66 -12.61
N ASP A 55 -12.20 -12.94 -12.23
CA ASP A 55 -12.78 -14.03 -13.03
C ASP A 55 -14.17 -14.45 -12.53
N CYS A 56 -14.40 -14.52 -11.20
CA CYS A 56 -15.68 -14.94 -10.63
C CYS A 56 -16.36 -13.89 -9.73
N GLY A 57 -15.71 -12.78 -9.41
CA GLY A 57 -16.25 -11.74 -8.52
C GLY A 57 -16.20 -12.07 -7.03
N PHE A 58 -15.53 -13.16 -6.62
CA PHE A 58 -15.35 -13.49 -5.21
C PHE A 58 -14.61 -12.36 -4.47
N GLU A 59 -15.17 -11.89 -3.35
CA GLU A 59 -14.57 -10.88 -2.48
C GLU A 59 -14.02 -11.52 -1.19
N VAL A 60 -12.83 -11.11 -0.78
CA VAL A 60 -12.24 -11.55 0.49
C VAL A 60 -11.50 -10.40 1.18
N ALA A 61 -11.74 -10.24 2.47
CA ALA A 61 -11.02 -9.27 3.29
C ALA A 61 -9.54 -9.67 3.45
N LYS A 62 -8.65 -8.67 3.52
CA LYS A 62 -7.24 -8.93 3.89
C LYS A 62 -7.19 -9.53 5.29
N GLU A 63 -6.39 -10.58 5.48
CA GLU A 63 -6.28 -11.29 6.78
C GLU A 63 -5.78 -10.38 7.90
N ASN A 64 -4.91 -9.42 7.59
CA ASN A 64 -4.36 -8.47 8.54
C ASN A 64 -4.47 -7.04 7.98
N PRO A 65 -5.63 -6.37 8.13
CA PRO A 65 -5.75 -4.97 7.74
C PRO A 65 -4.90 -4.12 8.68
N THR A 66 -3.78 -3.59 8.18
CA THR A 66 -3.00 -2.59 8.92
C THR A 66 -3.88 -1.35 9.08
N PRO A 67 -4.16 -0.88 10.31
CA PRO A 67 -4.94 0.34 10.50
C PRO A 67 -4.23 1.50 9.82
N SER A 68 -4.97 2.22 8.98
CA SER A 68 -4.43 3.35 8.22
C SER A 68 -3.82 4.39 9.16
N CYS A 69 -2.67 4.97 8.78
CA CYS A 69 -2.10 6.09 9.53
C CYS A 69 -3.04 7.30 9.61
N LEU A 70 -4.06 7.36 8.74
CA LEU A 70 -5.10 8.39 8.77
C LEU A 70 -5.97 8.33 10.03
N GLU A 71 -5.93 7.25 10.80
CA GLU A 71 -6.72 7.07 12.02
C GLU A 71 -6.01 7.61 13.27
N TYR A 72 -4.67 7.75 13.25
CA TYR A 72 -3.89 8.16 14.43
C TYR A 72 -2.88 9.28 14.18
N CYS A 73 -2.58 9.61 12.91
CA CYS A 73 -1.59 10.63 12.58
C CYS A 73 -2.17 12.05 12.74
N GLU A 74 -1.45 12.94 13.43
CA GLU A 74 -1.82 14.36 13.59
C GLU A 74 -1.96 15.12 12.25
N TYR A 75 -1.31 14.62 11.19
CA TYR A 75 -1.36 15.21 9.85
C TYR A 75 -2.45 14.60 8.95
N ALA A 76 -3.30 13.71 9.48
CA ALA A 76 -4.27 12.95 8.70
C ALA A 76 -5.20 13.84 7.86
N ASP A 77 -5.68 14.98 8.39
CA ASP A 77 -6.57 15.88 7.65
C ASP A 77 -5.92 16.48 6.40
N LYS A 78 -4.62 16.80 6.48
CA LYS A 78 -3.85 17.26 5.32
C LYS A 78 -3.77 16.16 4.26
N CYS A 79 -3.49 14.92 4.68
CA CYS A 79 -3.44 13.78 3.79
C CYS A 79 -4.80 13.47 3.14
N ARG A 80 -5.91 13.53 3.91
CA ARG A 80 -7.28 13.35 3.38
C ARG A 80 -7.58 14.35 2.26
N GLY A 81 -7.16 15.61 2.41
CA GLY A 81 -7.28 16.62 1.35
C GLY A 81 -6.50 16.26 0.08
N ILE A 82 -5.25 15.79 0.22
CA ILE A 82 -4.42 15.34 -0.91
C ILE A 82 -5.08 14.14 -1.62
N ILE A 83 -5.54 13.15 -0.87
CA ILE A 83 -6.17 11.93 -1.40
C ILE A 83 -7.45 12.28 -2.18
N LEU A 84 -8.33 13.11 -1.62
CA LEU A 84 -9.57 13.55 -2.27
C LEU A 84 -9.29 14.33 -3.56
N SER A 85 -8.21 15.12 -3.62
CA SER A 85 -7.85 15.86 -4.83
C SER A 85 -7.48 14.95 -6.01
N LYS A 86 -6.97 13.75 -5.73
CA LYS A 86 -6.54 12.78 -6.75
C LYS A 86 -7.68 11.92 -7.31
N ARG A 87 -8.74 11.68 -6.53
CA ARG A 87 -9.93 10.90 -6.97
C ARG A 87 -10.83 11.67 -7.95
N ARG A 88 -10.63 12.97 -8.13
CA ARG A 88 -11.49 13.85 -8.95
C ARG A 88 -11.16 13.84 -10.45
N ARG A 89 -10.62 12.74 -10.98
CA ARG A 89 -10.32 12.54 -12.41
C ARG A 89 -10.99 11.29 -12.93
#